data_AF-A0A1A8SKJ1-F1
#
_entry.id   AF-A0A1A8SKJ1-F1
#
_cell.length_a   1.000
_cell.length_b   1.000
_cell.length_c   1.000
_cell.angle_alpha   90.00
_cell.angle_beta   90.00
_cell.angle_gamma   90.00
#
_symmetry.space_group_name_H-M   'P 1'
#
loop_
_entity.id
_entity.type
_entity.pdbx_description
1 polymer ?
#
loop_
_entity_poly.entity_id
_entity_poly.type
_entity_poly.pdbx_seq_one_letter_code
_entity_poly.pdbx_strand_id
1 'polypeptide(L)'
;VGSGGCYGGVGRRATVINRIRRTEPNVLLLDAGDQFQGTVWFNYYRGAEAAHFMNKLGYDAMAFGNHEFDNGVDGLLRPFLEKINCSIVSANIRPDQTLAPTFGHTFLPYKIFSVGDQR
;
A
#
# COMPACT_ATOMS: atom_id res chain seq x y z
N VAL A 1 15.31 16.17 -28.59
CA VAL A 1 14.88 15.08 -27.69
C VAL A 1 15.52 15.36 -26.34
N GLY A 2 14.73 15.79 -25.35
CA GLY A 2 15.26 16.25 -24.04
C GLY A 2 16.03 15.16 -23.32
N SER A 3 17.07 15.55 -22.59
CA SER A 3 17.97 14.66 -21.83
C SER A 3 17.20 13.61 -21.02
N GLY A 4 17.26 12.35 -21.49
CA GLY A 4 16.52 11.23 -20.91
C GLY A 4 17.06 10.79 -19.55
N GLY A 5 16.67 11.49 -18.48
CA GLY A 5 16.93 11.07 -17.11
C GLY A 5 15.98 9.95 -16.66
N CYS A 6 16.47 9.05 -15.80
CA CYS A 6 15.63 8.05 -15.12
C CYS A 6 15.15 8.59 -13.76
N TYR A 7 13.84 8.52 -13.49
CA TYR A 7 13.21 9.06 -12.27
C TYR A 7 12.42 7.99 -11.52
N GLY A 8 12.07 8.25 -10.26
CA GLY A 8 11.21 7.37 -9.46
C GLY A 8 11.79 5.96 -9.23
N GLY A 9 10.92 4.96 -9.20
CA GLY A 9 11.27 3.56 -8.96
C GLY A 9 11.50 3.22 -7.49
N VAL A 10 11.07 2.03 -7.08
CA VAL A 10 11.04 1.64 -5.67
C VAL A 10 12.43 1.54 -5.02
N GLY A 11 13.47 1.20 -5.80
CA GLY A 11 14.85 1.18 -5.32
C GLY A 11 15.34 2.58 -4.89
N ARG A 12 15.06 3.62 -5.69
CA ARG A 12 15.42 4.99 -5.35
C ARG A 12 14.60 5.51 -4.17
N ARG A 13 13.30 5.18 -4.14
CA ARG A 13 12.41 5.51 -3.02
C ARG A 13 12.92 4.90 -1.70
N ALA A 14 13.36 3.64 -1.72
CA ALA A 14 13.93 2.97 -0.55
C ALA A 14 15.17 3.70 0.00
N THR A 15 16.08 4.16 -0.86
CA THR A 15 17.26 4.93 -0.44
C THR A 15 16.87 6.20 0.32
N VAL A 16 15.90 6.96 -0.19
CA VAL A 16 15.45 8.21 0.42
C VAL A 16 14.72 7.94 1.73
N ILE A 17 13.81 6.98 1.77
CA ILE A 17 13.11 6.58 3.00
C ILE A 17 14.10 6.19 4.10
N ASN A 18 15.08 5.35 3.76
CA ASN A 18 16.09 4.90 4.73
C ASN A 18 17.03 6.01 5.17
N ARG A 19 17.22 7.06 4.36
CA ARG A 19 17.96 8.25 4.77
C ARG A 19 17.14 9.04 5.79
N ILE A 20 15.88 9.33 5.49
CA ILE A 20 14.98 10.10 6.36
C ILE A 20 14.80 9.39 7.71
N ARG A 21 14.53 8.09 7.72
CA ARG A 21 14.40 7.29 8.96
C ARG A 21 15.65 7.24 9.82
N ARG A 22 16.83 7.55 9.27
CA ARG A 22 18.10 7.63 10.02
C ARG A 22 18.35 9.01 10.62
N THR A 23 17.71 10.05 10.09
CA THR A 23 17.91 11.43 10.56
C THR A 23 16.74 11.94 11.39
N GLU A 24 15.54 11.42 11.15
CA GLU A 24 14.32 11.85 11.83
C GLU A 24 13.84 10.80 12.83
N PRO A 25 13.52 11.18 14.08
CA PRO A 25 13.17 10.24 15.14
C PRO A 25 11.75 9.65 14.98
N ASN A 26 10.84 10.41 14.38
CA ASN A 26 9.41 10.11 14.35
C ASN A 26 8.92 10.16 12.89
N VAL A 27 8.84 9.02 12.22
CA VAL A 27 8.51 8.94 10.79
C VAL A 27 7.43 7.89 10.56
N LEU A 28 6.38 8.28 9.83
CA LEU A 28 5.42 7.35 9.22
C LEU A 28 5.58 7.38 7.70
N LEU A 29 5.49 6.21 7.08
CA LEU A 29 5.44 6.01 5.64
C LEU A 29 4.03 5.55 5.26
N LEU A 30 3.32 6.42 4.56
CA LEU A 30 1.92 6.22 4.19
C LEU A 30 1.75 6.14 2.67
N ASP A 31 0.78 5.36 2.23
CA ASP A 31 0.34 5.29 0.83
C ASP A 31 -1.12 5.70 0.69
N ALA A 32 -1.44 6.45 -0.37
CA ALA A 32 -2.78 7.00 -0.60
C ALA A 32 -3.61 6.17 -1.59
N GLY A 33 -3.13 4.98 -2.00
CA GLY A 33 -3.82 4.13 -2.96
C GLY A 33 -3.18 4.14 -4.35
N ASP A 34 -3.78 3.39 -5.25
CA ASP A 34 -3.38 3.23 -6.66
C ASP A 34 -1.93 2.74 -6.82
N GLN A 35 -1.56 1.72 -6.04
CA GLN A 35 -0.37 0.91 -6.35
C GLN A 35 -0.67 -0.11 -7.45
N PHE A 36 -1.94 -0.45 -7.64
CA PHE A 36 -2.40 -1.33 -8.69
C PHE A 36 -2.45 -0.59 -10.04
N GLN A 37 -2.40 -1.37 -11.12
CA GLN A 37 -2.47 -0.90 -12.51
C GLN A 37 -1.26 -0.05 -12.98
N GLY A 38 -1.13 0.09 -14.31
CA GLY A 38 -0.26 1.08 -14.96
C GLY A 38 0.91 0.50 -15.75
N THR A 39 1.41 -0.69 -15.40
CA THR A 39 2.52 -1.33 -16.12
C THR A 39 2.37 -2.85 -16.20
N VAL A 40 3.22 -3.49 -17.02
CA VAL A 40 3.30 -4.96 -17.15
C VAL A 40 3.60 -5.68 -15.84
N TRP A 41 4.16 -5.00 -14.84
CA TRP A 41 4.36 -5.57 -13.50
C TRP A 41 3.03 -5.99 -12.88
N PHE A 42 2.03 -5.12 -12.90
CA PHE A 42 0.71 -5.43 -12.36
C PHE A 42 0.02 -6.53 -13.19
N ASN A 43 0.11 -6.47 -14.52
CA ASN A 43 -0.47 -7.49 -15.40
C ASN A 43 0.03 -8.90 -15.08
N TYR A 44 1.30 -9.01 -14.70
CA TYR A 44 1.95 -10.29 -14.40
C TYR A 44 1.81 -10.70 -12.93
N TYR A 45 2.14 -9.82 -11.99
CA TYR A 45 2.22 -10.13 -10.55
C TYR A 45 0.93 -9.88 -9.79
N ARG A 46 -0.02 -9.16 -10.39
CA ARG A 46 -1.40 -8.95 -9.90
C ARG A 46 -1.48 -8.42 -8.47
N GLY A 47 -0.59 -7.50 -8.08
CA GLY A 47 -0.53 -6.92 -6.74
C GLY A 47 0.44 -7.61 -5.78
N ALA A 48 1.01 -8.77 -6.14
CA ALA A 48 2.05 -9.41 -5.33
C ALA A 48 3.31 -8.55 -5.23
N GLU A 49 3.63 -7.82 -6.30
CA GLU A 49 4.74 -6.88 -6.37
C GLU A 49 4.52 -5.68 -5.43
N ALA A 50 3.30 -5.15 -5.37
CA ALA A 50 2.94 -4.05 -4.49
C ALA A 50 3.12 -4.48 -3.02
N ALA A 51 2.51 -5.60 -2.62
CA ALA A 51 2.67 -6.13 -1.27
C ALA A 51 4.14 -6.41 -0.94
N HIS A 52 4.88 -7.04 -1.85
CA HIS A 52 6.29 -7.37 -1.64
C HIS A 52 7.15 -6.13 -1.36
N PHE A 53 7.03 -5.11 -2.19
CA PHE A 53 7.87 -3.92 -2.05
C PHE A 53 7.40 -3.01 -0.94
N MET A 54 6.09 -2.84 -0.72
CA MET A 54 5.58 -2.06 0.41
C MET A 54 6.02 -2.65 1.75
N ASN A 55 5.99 -3.99 1.87
CA ASN A 55 6.52 -4.67 3.05
C ASN A 55 8.02 -4.44 3.22
N LYS A 56 8.81 -4.54 2.15
CA LYS A 56 10.27 -4.28 2.20
C LYS A 56 10.59 -2.83 2.58
N LEU A 57 9.76 -1.88 2.15
CA LEU A 57 9.90 -0.47 2.49
C LEU A 57 9.34 -0.16 3.89
N GLY A 58 8.62 -1.10 4.51
CA GLY A 58 8.02 -0.94 5.83
C GLY A 58 6.98 0.17 5.86
N TYR A 59 6.00 0.14 4.95
CA TYR A 59 4.85 1.05 5.03
C TYR A 59 4.08 0.84 6.33
N ASP A 60 3.57 1.92 6.91
CA ASP A 60 2.80 1.89 8.16
C ASP A 60 1.30 1.72 7.88
N ALA A 61 0.80 2.45 6.88
CA ALA A 61 -0.57 2.35 6.43
C ALA A 61 -0.72 2.63 4.93
N MET A 62 -1.79 2.08 4.35
CA MET A 62 -2.24 2.36 2.99
C MET A 62 -3.75 2.56 2.98
N ALA A 63 -4.22 3.61 2.30
CA ALA A 63 -5.63 3.71 1.93
C ALA A 63 -5.89 2.97 0.62
N PHE A 64 -7.09 2.41 0.44
CA PHE A 64 -7.49 1.94 -0.88
C PHE A 64 -7.69 3.11 -1.84
N GLY A 65 -7.09 3.01 -3.03
CA GLY A 65 -7.45 3.77 -4.21
C GLY A 65 -8.52 3.05 -5.03
N ASN A 66 -8.87 3.62 -6.18
CA ASN A 66 -9.86 3.01 -7.06
C ASN A 66 -9.28 1.82 -7.83
N HIS A 67 -7.99 1.86 -8.20
CA HIS A 67 -7.37 0.81 -9.01
C HIS A 67 -7.11 -0.48 -8.24
N GLU A 68 -7.14 -0.44 -6.90
CA GLU A 68 -7.08 -1.66 -6.09
C GLU A 68 -8.23 -2.64 -6.38
N PHE A 69 -9.33 -2.16 -6.98
CA PHE A 69 -10.50 -2.95 -7.34
C PHE A 69 -10.56 -3.39 -8.81
N ASP A 70 -9.54 -3.08 -9.63
CA ASP A 70 -9.54 -3.38 -11.08
C ASP A 70 -9.72 -4.87 -11.40
N ASN A 71 -9.19 -5.75 -10.55
CA ASN A 71 -9.34 -7.22 -10.67
C ASN A 71 -10.49 -7.77 -9.79
N GLY A 72 -11.41 -6.91 -9.37
CA GLY A 72 -12.46 -7.23 -8.41
C GLY A 72 -11.94 -7.49 -6.99
N VAL A 73 -12.86 -7.74 -6.06
CA VAL A 73 -12.52 -7.99 -4.65
C VAL A 73 -11.65 -9.24 -4.49
N ASP A 74 -11.88 -10.29 -5.30
CA ASP A 74 -11.06 -11.50 -5.25
C ASP A 74 -9.59 -11.24 -5.64
N GLY A 75 -9.36 -10.39 -6.64
CA GLY A 75 -8.01 -9.99 -7.06
C GLY A 75 -7.33 -9.03 -6.08
N LEU A 76 -8.10 -8.32 -5.26
CA LEU A 76 -7.58 -7.52 -4.15
C LEU A 76 -7.24 -8.39 -2.93
N LEU A 77 -8.11 -9.34 -2.59
CA LEU A 77 -7.89 -10.32 -1.53
C LEU A 77 -6.61 -11.11 -1.79
N ARG A 78 -6.46 -11.62 -3.02
CA ARG A 78 -5.32 -12.46 -3.41
C ARG A 78 -4.59 -11.91 -4.62
N PRO A 79 -3.27 -11.68 -4.52
CA PRO A 79 -2.37 -12.01 -3.41
C PRO A 79 -2.10 -10.84 -2.44
N PHE A 80 -2.65 -9.65 -2.69
CA PHE A 80 -2.20 -8.43 -2.00
C PHE A 80 -2.60 -8.40 -0.52
N LEU A 81 -3.90 -8.47 -0.20
CA LEU A 81 -4.36 -8.40 1.19
C LEU A 81 -3.91 -9.59 2.04
N GLU A 82 -3.65 -10.75 1.42
CA GLU A 82 -3.03 -11.90 2.11
C GLU A 82 -1.58 -11.66 2.54
N LYS A 83 -0.87 -10.75 1.88
CA LYS A 83 0.58 -10.58 2.05
C LYS A 83 0.99 -9.25 2.64
N ILE A 84 0.18 -8.20 2.51
CA ILE A 84 0.54 -6.87 2.99
C ILE A 84 0.58 -6.82 4.53
N ASN A 85 1.63 -6.22 5.08
CA ASN A 85 1.84 -6.13 6.52
C ASN A 85 1.37 -4.80 7.12
N CYS A 86 1.27 -3.74 6.30
CA CYS A 86 0.83 -2.43 6.76
C CYS A 86 -0.68 -2.42 7.04
N SER A 87 -1.15 -1.46 7.84
CA SER A 87 -2.58 -1.33 8.09
C SER A 87 -3.30 -0.81 6.85
N ILE A 88 -4.34 -1.51 6.40
CA ILE A 88 -5.18 -1.03 5.29
C ILE A 88 -6.36 -0.25 5.86
N VAL A 89 -6.64 0.92 5.29
CA VAL A 89 -7.69 1.81 5.77
C VAL A 89 -8.66 2.26 4.69
N SER A 90 -9.95 2.29 5.04
CA SER A 90 -11.00 2.96 4.27
C SER A 90 -12.21 3.18 5.18
N ALA A 91 -12.63 4.43 5.34
CA ALA A 91 -13.75 4.80 6.22
C ALA A 91 -15.10 4.82 5.49
N ASN A 92 -15.09 4.86 4.16
CA ASN A 92 -16.28 5.07 3.33
C ASN A 92 -16.69 3.86 2.50
N ILE A 93 -15.99 2.72 2.63
CA ILE A 93 -16.40 1.45 2.02
C ILE A 93 -17.23 0.65 3.02
N ARG A 94 -18.41 0.20 2.56
CA ARG A 94 -19.29 -0.69 3.33
C ARG A 94 -19.53 -1.98 2.54
N PRO A 95 -18.90 -3.11 2.91
CA PRO A 95 -19.19 -4.41 2.32
C PRO A 95 -20.64 -4.80 2.55
N ASP A 96 -21.26 -5.46 1.57
CA ASP A 96 -22.58 -6.07 1.74
C ASP A 96 -22.49 -7.39 2.51
N GLN A 97 -23.63 -8.07 2.66
CA GLN A 97 -23.70 -9.34 3.40
C GLN A 97 -22.86 -10.46 2.77
N THR A 98 -22.60 -10.40 1.47
CA THR A 98 -21.82 -11.42 0.76
C THR A 98 -20.32 -11.24 0.99
N LEU A 99 -19.85 -10.00 1.08
CA LEU A 99 -18.43 -9.66 1.22
C LEU A 99 -18.00 -9.38 2.66
N ALA A 100 -18.94 -9.07 3.58
CA ALA A 100 -18.62 -8.78 4.96
C ALA A 100 -17.79 -9.89 5.67
N PRO A 101 -18.09 -11.20 5.51
CA PRO A 101 -17.34 -12.25 6.20
C PRO A 101 -15.89 -12.45 5.70
N THR A 102 -15.58 -12.04 4.47
CA THR A 102 -14.29 -12.27 3.83
C THR A 102 -13.48 -11.00 3.66
N PHE A 103 -14.03 -10.00 2.97
CA PHE A 103 -13.38 -8.73 2.68
C PHE A 103 -13.53 -7.71 3.81
N GLY A 104 -14.66 -7.72 4.52
CA GLY A 104 -14.97 -6.69 5.53
C GLY A 104 -14.04 -6.63 6.73
N HIS A 105 -13.26 -7.68 6.98
CA HIS A 105 -12.28 -7.72 8.07
C HIS A 105 -10.84 -7.38 7.63
N THR A 106 -10.64 -7.07 6.34
CA THR A 106 -9.29 -6.86 5.77
C THR A 106 -8.80 -5.42 5.86
N PHE A 107 -9.67 -4.48 6.23
CA PHE A 107 -9.35 -3.06 6.38
C PHE A 107 -10.08 -2.47 7.57
N LEU A 108 -9.59 -1.33 8.05
CA LEU A 108 -10.16 -0.60 9.18
C LEU A 108 -10.65 0.78 8.72
N PRO A 109 -11.64 1.39 9.37
CA PRO A 109 -12.01 2.78 9.07
C PRO A 109 -10.87 3.77 9.42
N TYR A 110 -10.05 3.45 10.42
CA TYR A 110 -8.90 4.25 10.85
C TYR A 110 -7.86 3.39 11.57
N LYS A 111 -6.66 3.94 11.75
CA LYS A 111 -5.57 3.35 12.55
C LYS A 111 -4.91 4.44 13.39
N ILE A 112 -4.71 4.18 14.68
CA ILE A 112 -3.95 5.05 15.59
C ILE A 112 -2.53 4.47 15.70
N PHE A 113 -1.51 5.32 15.52
CA PHE A 113 -0.10 4.95 15.62
C PHE A 113 0.53 5.66 16.80
N SER A 114 1.24 4.93 17.66
CA SER A 114 2.12 5.57 18.64
C SER A 114 3.47 5.89 17.99
N VAL A 115 3.86 7.16 17.94
CA VAL A 115 5.14 7.60 17.35
C VAL A 115 5.85 8.52 18.32
N GLY A 116 7.02 8.08 18.81
CA GLY A 116 7.63 8.68 19.99
C GLY A 116 6.66 8.63 21.18
N ASP A 117 6.43 9.78 21.80
CA ASP A 117 5.52 9.92 22.95
C ASP A 117 4.09 10.37 22.56
N GLN A 118 3.76 10.34 21.27
CA GLN A 118 2.47 10.83 20.74
C GLN A 118 1.63 9.70 20.12
N ARG A 119 0.33 9.97 19.92
CA ARG A 119 -0.66 9.10 19.27
C ARG A 119 -1.37 9.82 18.14
#